data_AF-A0A0B7B728-F1
#
_entry.id   AF-A0A0B7B728-F1
#
_cell.length_a   1.000
_cell.length_b   1.000
_cell.length_c   1.000
_cell.angle_alpha   90.00
_cell.angle_beta   90.00
_cell.angle_gamma   90.00
#
_symmetry.space_group_name_H-M   'P 1'
#
loop_
_entity.id
_entity.type
_entity.pdbx_description
1 polymer ?
#
loop_
_entity_poly.entity_id
_entity_poly.type
_entity_poly.pdbx_seq_one_letter_code
_entity_poly.pdbx_strand_id
1 'polypeptide(L)'
;NLFRYDLVIDRMTFTANYDVDVGGYDSDVTAIMTATDSKGMTSTATVKIYVNDINDNKCQTDPSLTFNLDETVGLKRLGGFTAADLDATYPNNDYYFIVPSSNPSTATHNIMVTRDGGIYYINLFPPDQASLTMQFTVHCIDGGSPRQTATTTLLVNYNVPTTTIETTTFLSTTTEQDIWKNVAFQATFGTLITLIGVGLVTLIGSIIACWRAKLNWRSWRFRQLVKQTPQDVMPYRPPTRRPLPPVEQGRTINPNWENLAWNQTGDINNSIDNVH
;
A
#
# COMPACT_ATOMS: atom_id res chain seq x y z
N ASN A 1 19.95 9.63 56.50
CA ASN A 1 20.20 11.07 56.22
C ASN A 1 20.98 11.17 54.93
N LEU A 2 20.33 11.65 53.87
CA LEU A 2 20.91 11.78 52.51
C LEU A 2 21.50 13.17 52.25
N PHE A 3 21.26 14.11 53.18
CA PHE A 3 21.75 15.48 53.18
C PHE A 3 22.56 15.74 54.45
N ARG A 4 23.58 16.57 54.34
CA ARG A 4 24.43 17.02 55.44
C ARG A 4 24.69 18.51 55.30
N TYR A 5 24.67 19.22 56.43
CA TYR A 5 25.20 20.57 56.50
C TYR A 5 26.67 20.53 56.91
N ASP A 6 27.53 21.16 56.13
CA ASP A 6 28.94 21.34 56.46
C ASP A 6 29.16 22.74 57.02
N LEU A 7 29.53 22.82 58.30
CA LEU A 7 29.77 24.07 59.03
C LEU A 7 31.07 24.76 58.61
N VAL A 8 32.01 24.06 57.99
CA VAL A 8 33.31 24.63 57.58
C VAL A 8 33.15 25.45 56.31
N ILE A 9 32.33 24.96 55.38
CA ILE A 9 32.08 25.61 54.08
C ILE A 9 30.70 26.25 53.98
N ASP A 10 29.94 26.26 55.08
CA ASP A 10 28.60 26.84 55.22
C ASP A 10 27.62 26.40 54.12
N ARG A 11 27.59 25.09 53.85
CA ARG A 11 26.85 24.54 52.71
C ARG A 11 26.18 23.21 53.02
N MET A 12 24.97 23.04 52.49
CA MET A 12 24.31 21.73 52.45
C MET A 12 24.82 20.91 51.25
N THR A 13 25.15 19.64 51.50
CA THR A 13 25.67 18.69 50.53
C THR A 13 24.92 17.36 50.60
N PHE A 14 24.96 16.60 49.51
CA PHE A 14 24.50 15.21 49.51
C PHE A 14 25.55 14.33 50.19
N THR A 15 25.10 13.32 50.93
CA THR A 15 25.99 12.32 51.56
C THR A 15 26.17 11.07 50.72
N ALA A 16 25.47 10.97 49.59
CA ALA A 16 25.50 9.88 48.64
C ALA A 16 25.22 10.42 47.24
N ASN A 17 25.36 9.58 46.21
CA ASN A 17 24.77 9.90 44.91
C ASN A 17 23.24 9.93 45.09
N TYR A 18 22.63 11.07 44.74
CA TYR A 18 21.19 11.28 44.88
C TYR A 18 20.59 11.24 43.50
N ASP A 19 19.78 10.22 43.28
CA ASP A 19 19.22 9.85 42.00
C ASP A 19 17.74 9.56 42.27
N VAL A 20 16.86 10.34 41.63
CA VAL A 20 15.41 10.29 41.87
C VAL A 20 14.73 9.13 41.13
N ASP A 21 15.45 8.50 40.21
CA ASP A 21 14.95 7.50 39.27
C ASP A 21 15.04 6.10 39.90
N VAL A 22 15.99 5.92 40.82
CA VAL A 22 16.07 4.73 41.68
C VAL A 22 15.14 4.89 42.88
N GLY A 23 14.21 3.95 43.06
CA GLY A 23 13.24 4.00 44.16
C GLY A 23 13.90 4.20 45.53
N GLY A 24 13.34 5.10 46.34
CA GLY A 24 13.85 5.42 47.68
C GLY A 24 14.39 6.85 47.86
N TYR A 25 14.32 7.67 46.82
CA TYR A 25 14.68 9.09 46.83
C TYR A 25 13.47 9.95 46.43
N ASP A 26 13.20 10.99 47.22
CA ASP A 26 12.08 11.90 46.96
C ASP A 26 12.55 13.14 46.20
N SER A 27 11.69 13.71 45.35
CA SER A 27 11.96 14.99 44.68
C SER A 27 11.67 16.22 45.56
N ASP A 28 10.89 16.04 46.65
CA ASP A 28 10.63 17.06 47.67
C ASP A 28 11.02 16.51 49.05
N VAL A 29 12.12 17.03 49.61
CA VAL A 29 12.64 16.63 50.91
C VAL A 29 12.53 17.78 51.89
N THR A 30 11.96 17.49 53.07
CA THR A 30 11.92 18.44 54.18
C THR A 30 12.98 18.09 55.22
N ALA A 31 13.92 19.00 55.45
CA ALA A 31 14.93 18.90 56.49
C ALA A 31 14.62 19.88 57.64
N ILE A 32 14.92 19.48 58.87
CA ILE A 32 14.87 20.37 60.05
C ILE A 32 16.31 20.68 60.45
N MET A 33 16.71 21.94 60.29
CA MET A 33 18.01 22.42 60.76
C MET A 33 17.90 22.87 62.21
N THR A 34 18.91 22.54 63.02
CA THR A 34 19.02 22.99 64.41
C THR A 34 20.30 23.81 64.54
N ALA A 35 20.19 25.07 64.98
CA ALA A 35 21.32 25.91 65.35
C ALA A 35 21.48 25.87 66.87
N THR A 36 22.71 25.70 67.36
CA THR A 36 23.03 25.70 68.80
C THR A 36 24.12 26.74 69.07
N ASP A 37 23.89 27.65 70.01
CA ASP A 37 24.90 28.64 70.39
C ASP A 37 25.95 28.05 71.36
N SER A 38 27.00 28.82 71.66
CA SER A 38 28.09 28.39 72.55
C SER A 38 27.65 28.18 74.01
N LYS A 39 26.44 28.63 74.37
CA LYS A 39 25.82 28.46 75.69
C LYS A 39 24.81 27.30 75.72
N GLY A 40 24.62 26.60 74.61
CA GLY A 40 23.74 25.44 74.47
C GLY A 40 22.28 25.78 74.16
N MET A 41 21.93 27.02 73.84
CA MET A 41 20.57 27.36 73.40
C MET A 41 20.36 26.95 71.94
N THR A 42 19.21 26.34 71.66
CA THR A 42 18.89 25.82 70.32
C THR A 42 17.72 26.55 69.67
N SER A 43 17.79 26.74 68.35
CA SER A 43 16.65 27.12 67.51
C SER A 43 16.55 26.20 66.30
N THR A 44 15.35 26.05 65.73
CA THR A 44 15.12 25.18 64.57
C THR A 44 14.52 25.94 63.40
N ALA A 45 14.87 25.53 62.18
CA ALA A 45 14.27 26.03 60.95
C ALA A 45 13.95 24.87 60.00
N THR A 46 12.84 24.98 59.29
CA THR A 46 12.46 24.02 58.24
C THR A 46 13.05 24.44 56.91
N VAL A 47 13.76 23.53 56.26
CA VAL A 47 14.34 23.71 54.93
C VAL A 47 13.67 22.74 53.97
N LYS A 48 13.11 23.28 52.89
CA LYS A 48 12.59 22.48 51.77
C LYS A 48 13.66 22.37 50.69
N ILE A 49 13.87 21.16 50.21
CA ILE A 49 14.87 20.83 49.20
C ILE A 49 14.11 20.19 48.03
N TYR A 50 14.23 20.81 46.86
CA TYR A 50 13.69 20.27 45.62
C TYR A 50 14.83 19.71 44.78
N VAL A 51 14.70 18.45 44.39
CA VAL A 51 15.67 17.78 43.52
C VAL A 51 15.05 17.69 42.13
N ASN A 52 15.76 18.24 41.15
CA ASN A 52 15.34 18.18 39.76
C ASN A 52 15.76 16.83 39.17
N ASP A 53 14.81 16.14 38.58
CA ASP A 53 15.03 15.01 37.67
C ASP A 53 15.77 15.50 36.41
N ILE A 54 16.79 14.75 36.01
CA ILE A 54 17.58 14.96 34.79
C ILE A 54 17.37 13.73 33.92
N ASN A 55 17.17 13.92 32.61
CA ASN A 55 17.02 12.84 31.64
C ASN A 55 18.32 12.05 31.45
N ASP A 56 18.64 11.17 32.39
CA ASP A 56 19.87 10.38 32.41
C ASP A 56 19.63 8.89 32.15
N ASN A 57 18.38 8.44 32.15
CA ASN A 57 17.99 7.15 31.62
C ASN A 57 17.62 7.23 30.14
N LYS A 58 17.68 6.07 29.49
CA LYS A 58 17.14 5.87 28.16
C LYS A 58 16.08 4.81 28.26
N CYS A 59 15.10 4.89 27.38
CA CYS A 59 14.09 3.85 27.33
C CYS A 59 14.67 2.44 27.12
N GLN A 60 14.15 1.50 27.89
CA GLN A 60 14.53 0.10 27.91
C GLN A 60 13.49 -0.67 27.11
N THR A 61 13.87 -1.16 25.93
CA THR A 61 12.96 -1.89 25.05
C THR A 61 13.04 -3.40 25.28
N ASP A 62 11.97 -4.11 24.92
CA ASP A 62 12.01 -5.56 24.73
C ASP A 62 13.15 -6.03 23.81
N PRO A 63 13.60 -7.29 23.95
CA PRO A 63 14.48 -7.92 22.97
C PRO A 63 13.82 -7.97 21.59
N SER A 64 14.63 -8.28 20.57
CA SER A 64 14.19 -8.39 19.18
C SER A 64 12.93 -9.25 19.03
N LEU A 65 11.94 -8.73 18.32
CA LEU A 65 10.69 -9.45 18.04
C LEU A 65 10.76 -10.15 16.68
N THR A 66 10.17 -11.34 16.58
CA THR A 66 10.08 -12.09 15.32
C THR A 66 8.65 -12.54 15.06
N PHE A 67 8.14 -12.28 13.85
CA PHE A 67 6.85 -12.79 13.37
C PHE A 67 7.05 -13.67 12.14
N ASN A 68 6.24 -14.74 12.06
CA ASN A 68 6.14 -15.58 10.87
C ASN A 68 4.78 -15.34 10.24
N LEU A 69 4.79 -14.94 8.96
CA LEU A 69 3.60 -14.69 8.17
C LEU A 69 3.62 -15.59 6.94
N ASP A 70 2.45 -15.89 6.43
CA ASP A 70 2.24 -16.59 5.17
C ASP A 70 1.07 -15.97 4.41
N GLU A 71 0.80 -16.49 3.21
CA GLU A 71 -0.28 -16.00 2.34
C GLU A 71 -1.69 -16.17 2.93
N THR A 72 -1.86 -17.02 3.95
CA THR A 72 -3.13 -17.28 4.62
C THR A 72 -3.39 -16.28 5.75
N VAL A 73 -2.36 -15.59 6.23
CA VAL A 73 -2.48 -14.58 7.28
C VAL A 73 -3.08 -13.30 6.72
N GLY A 74 -4.34 -13.03 7.09
CA GLY A 74 -4.98 -11.74 6.79
C GLY A 74 -4.34 -10.55 7.53
N LEU A 75 -4.64 -9.35 7.05
CA LEU A 75 -4.21 -8.08 7.64
C LEU A 75 -4.71 -7.94 9.08
N LYS A 76 -3.80 -7.68 10.03
CA LYS A 76 -4.12 -7.63 11.47
C LYS A 76 -3.00 -7.00 12.28
N ARG A 77 -3.28 -6.73 13.57
CA ARG A 77 -2.25 -6.45 14.57
C ARG A 77 -1.46 -7.73 14.87
N LEU A 78 -0.14 -7.66 14.77
CA LEU A 78 0.77 -8.79 15.04
C LEU A 78 1.19 -8.83 16.51
N GLY A 79 1.37 -7.65 17.11
CA GLY A 79 1.86 -7.51 18.48
C GLY A 79 2.26 -6.07 18.76
N GLY A 80 3.25 -5.88 19.62
CA GLY A 80 3.86 -4.58 19.82
C GLY A 80 5.13 -4.69 20.65
N PHE A 81 5.97 -3.66 20.56
CA PHE A 81 7.04 -3.43 21.52
C PHE A 81 6.46 -2.89 22.82
N THR A 82 7.04 -3.31 23.93
CA THR A 82 6.94 -2.60 25.19
C THR A 82 8.30 -1.98 25.50
N ALA A 83 8.26 -0.85 26.20
CA ALA A 83 9.42 -0.21 26.76
C ALA A 83 9.07 0.41 28.09
N ALA A 84 10.09 0.80 28.85
CA ALA A 84 9.96 1.63 30.03
C ALA A 84 11.09 2.65 30.00
N ASP A 85 10.81 3.90 30.39
CA ASP A 85 11.85 4.84 30.78
C ASP A 85 11.86 4.95 32.30
N LEU A 86 13.04 4.94 32.90
CA LEU A 86 13.20 4.90 34.35
C LEU A 86 13.24 6.28 35.00
N ASP A 87 13.34 7.34 34.20
CA ASP A 87 13.28 8.69 34.73
C ASP A 87 11.99 8.93 35.54
N ALA A 88 12.06 9.74 36.58
CA ALA A 88 10.97 9.87 37.55
C ALA A 88 9.80 10.71 37.05
N THR A 89 10.05 11.68 36.16
CA THR A 89 9.10 12.76 35.82
C THR A 89 8.98 13.01 34.32
N TYR A 90 7.82 13.52 33.92
CA TYR A 90 7.57 13.95 32.54
C TYR A 90 8.33 15.26 32.25
N PRO A 91 8.94 15.41 31.06
CA PRO A 91 8.88 14.52 29.90
C PRO A 91 9.97 13.44 29.82
N ASN A 92 10.88 13.39 30.79
CA ASN A 92 12.02 12.48 30.77
C ASN A 92 11.54 11.02 30.74
N ASN A 93 10.47 10.72 31.48
CA ASN A 93 9.91 9.38 31.58
C ASN A 93 8.91 8.97 30.48
N ASP A 94 8.71 9.83 29.47
CA ASP A 94 7.87 9.53 28.30
C ASP A 94 8.71 8.99 27.15
N TYR A 95 8.11 8.19 26.26
CA TYR A 95 8.83 7.61 25.14
C TYR A 95 7.92 7.30 23.95
N TYR A 96 8.52 7.17 22.76
CA TYR A 96 7.81 6.72 21.56
C TYR A 96 8.72 5.94 20.62
N PHE A 97 8.08 5.12 19.77
CA PHE A 97 8.77 4.32 18.76
C PHE A 97 8.76 4.96 17.37
N ILE A 98 9.83 4.74 16.63
CA ILE A 98 9.92 5.02 15.19
C ILE A 98 10.70 3.90 14.47
N VAL A 99 10.51 3.81 13.15
CA VAL A 99 11.26 2.90 12.28
C VAL A 99 12.14 3.74 11.36
N PRO A 100 13.42 3.99 11.70
CA PRO A 100 14.33 4.73 10.82
C PRO A 100 14.67 3.98 9.53
N SER A 101 14.68 2.64 9.54
CA SER A 101 15.06 1.85 8.37
C SER A 101 14.47 0.45 8.38
N SER A 102 14.37 -0.13 7.18
CA SER A 102 14.05 -1.55 6.98
C SER A 102 14.84 -2.12 5.81
N ASN A 103 14.99 -3.45 5.80
CA ASN A 103 15.60 -4.22 4.74
C ASN A 103 14.68 -5.40 4.38
N PRO A 104 14.12 -5.45 3.15
CA PRO A 104 14.20 -4.41 2.14
C PRO A 104 13.48 -3.12 2.59
N SER A 105 13.88 -1.96 2.07
CA SER A 105 13.30 -0.67 2.46
C SER A 105 11.80 -0.56 2.13
N THR A 106 11.32 -1.40 1.22
CA THR A 106 9.91 -1.52 0.85
C THR A 106 9.07 -2.23 1.90
N ALA A 107 9.65 -2.94 2.87
CA ALA A 107 8.91 -3.72 3.85
C ALA A 107 8.00 -2.87 4.76
N THR A 108 8.26 -1.57 4.89
CA THR A 108 7.39 -0.59 5.58
C THR A 108 6.06 -0.36 4.89
N HIS A 109 5.90 -0.75 3.62
CA HIS A 109 4.59 -0.75 2.96
C HIS A 109 3.68 -1.85 3.50
N ASN A 110 4.26 -2.92 4.03
CA ASN A 110 3.53 -4.09 4.50
C ASN A 110 3.39 -4.13 6.02
N ILE A 111 4.38 -3.61 6.74
CA ILE A 111 4.43 -3.58 8.20
C ILE A 111 4.52 -2.14 8.68
N MET A 112 3.61 -1.80 9.59
CA MET A 112 3.61 -0.51 10.27
C MET A 112 3.92 -0.72 11.75
N VAL A 113 4.83 0.09 12.29
CA VAL A 113 5.04 0.24 13.73
C VAL A 113 4.53 1.62 14.15
N THR A 114 3.59 1.66 15.08
CA THR A 114 2.99 2.89 15.61
C THR A 114 3.86 3.49 16.73
N ARG A 115 3.60 4.75 17.09
CA ARG A 115 4.39 5.45 18.13
C ARG A 115 4.28 4.82 19.51
N ASP A 116 3.16 4.18 19.82
CA ASP A 116 2.92 3.40 21.05
C ASP A 116 3.50 1.98 20.97
N GLY A 117 4.24 1.65 19.91
CA GLY A 117 4.94 0.36 19.75
C GLY A 117 4.08 -0.73 19.11
N GLY A 118 2.82 -0.48 18.75
CA GLY A 118 1.97 -1.44 18.07
C GLY A 118 2.49 -1.84 16.67
N ILE A 119 2.46 -3.12 16.36
CA ILE A 119 2.95 -3.68 15.09
C ILE A 119 1.77 -4.23 14.29
N TYR A 120 1.60 -3.75 13.08
CA TYR A 120 0.47 -4.06 12.22
C TYR A 120 0.94 -4.59 10.86
N TYR A 121 0.30 -5.67 10.42
CA TYR A 121 0.37 -6.15 9.05
C TYR A 121 -0.71 -5.46 8.22
N ILE A 122 -0.31 -4.52 7.39
CA ILE A 122 -1.20 -3.54 6.74
C ILE A 122 -1.36 -3.75 5.24
N ASN A 123 -0.44 -4.45 4.58
CA ASN A 123 -0.58 -4.88 3.18
C ASN A 123 0.05 -6.25 2.97
N LEU A 124 -0.53 -7.04 2.06
CA LEU A 124 -0.02 -8.37 1.75
C LEU A 124 1.37 -8.30 1.12
N PHE A 125 2.25 -9.23 1.52
CA PHE A 125 3.58 -9.33 0.92
C PHE A 125 3.46 -9.88 -0.50
N PRO A 126 4.20 -9.31 -1.46
CA PRO A 126 4.14 -9.82 -2.82
C PRO A 126 4.81 -11.19 -2.89
N PRO A 127 4.37 -12.08 -3.81
CA PRO A 127 4.86 -13.46 -3.89
C PRO A 127 6.36 -13.59 -4.16
N ASP A 128 6.98 -12.56 -4.76
CA ASP A 128 8.42 -12.49 -5.01
C ASP A 128 9.26 -12.28 -3.74
N GLN A 129 8.62 -11.90 -2.63
CA GLN A 129 9.24 -11.82 -1.30
C GLN A 129 9.08 -13.12 -0.49
N ALA A 130 8.58 -14.18 -1.12
CA ALA A 130 8.47 -15.48 -0.50
C ALA A 130 9.82 -15.98 0.04
N SER A 131 9.79 -16.50 1.25
CA SER A 131 10.96 -17.04 1.98
C SER A 131 12.02 -16.00 2.35
N LEU A 132 11.67 -14.71 2.36
CA LEU A 132 12.57 -13.66 2.84
C LEU A 132 12.31 -13.33 4.31
N THR A 133 13.41 -13.04 5.01
CA THR A 133 13.39 -12.41 6.34
C THR A 133 13.61 -10.92 6.18
N MET A 134 12.61 -10.15 6.55
CA MET A 134 12.64 -8.70 6.52
C MET A 134 13.03 -8.19 7.89
N GLN A 135 13.94 -7.22 7.92
CA GLN A 135 14.47 -6.65 9.14
C GLN A 135 14.09 -5.17 9.23
N PHE A 136 13.56 -4.75 10.36
CA PHE A 136 13.32 -3.34 10.67
C PHE A 136 14.21 -2.94 11.83
N THR A 137 14.89 -1.81 11.69
CA THR A 137 15.54 -1.13 12.80
C THR A 137 14.49 -0.27 13.46
N VAL A 138 14.26 -0.45 14.75
CA VAL A 138 13.24 0.28 15.51
C VAL A 138 13.97 1.08 16.59
N HIS A 139 13.69 2.37 16.65
CA HIS A 139 14.19 3.23 17.72
C HIS A 139 13.07 3.49 18.72
N CYS A 140 13.40 3.36 19.99
CA CYS A 140 12.66 3.96 21.08
C CYS A 140 13.38 5.24 21.49
N ILE A 141 12.66 6.35 21.53
CA ILE A 141 13.18 7.69 21.79
C ILE A 141 12.46 8.23 23.01
N ASP A 142 13.21 8.70 24.00
CA ASP A 142 12.65 9.34 25.19
C ASP A 142 12.11 10.76 24.91
N GLY A 143 11.39 11.30 25.88
CA GLY A 143 10.79 12.63 25.82
C GLY A 143 11.69 13.74 26.35
N GLY A 144 12.75 13.42 27.10
CA GLY A 144 13.60 14.38 27.78
C GLY A 144 14.61 15.12 26.90
N SER A 145 15.49 15.88 27.55
CA SER A 145 16.50 16.73 26.89
C SER A 145 17.85 16.67 27.62
N PRO A 146 18.94 16.27 26.96
CA PRO A 146 18.99 15.81 25.57
C PRO A 146 18.26 14.48 25.39
N ARG A 147 17.65 14.27 24.22
CA ARG A 147 16.95 13.02 23.93
C ARG A 147 17.92 11.85 23.86
N GLN A 148 17.61 10.75 24.52
CA GLN A 148 18.30 9.48 24.39
C GLN A 148 17.51 8.52 23.50
N THR A 149 18.21 7.54 22.92
CA THR A 149 17.61 6.59 21.97
C THR A 149 18.14 5.19 22.21
N ALA A 150 17.23 4.23 22.29
CA ALA A 150 17.52 2.81 22.29
C ALA A 150 17.10 2.18 20.95
N THR A 151 17.85 1.17 20.50
CA THR A 151 17.60 0.48 19.24
C THR A 151 17.26 -0.98 19.49
N THR A 152 16.18 -1.44 18.87
CA THR A 152 15.79 -2.86 18.80
C THR A 152 15.50 -3.26 17.36
N THR A 153 15.31 -4.55 17.11
CA THR A 153 15.05 -5.08 15.78
C THR A 153 13.75 -5.85 15.73
N LEU A 154 13.02 -5.69 14.63
CA LEU A 154 11.87 -6.50 14.27
C LEU A 154 12.24 -7.37 13.08
N LEU A 155 12.01 -8.66 13.19
CA LEU A 155 12.16 -9.62 12.10
C LEU A 155 10.78 -10.11 11.66
N VAL A 156 10.55 -10.13 10.36
CA VAL A 156 9.32 -10.67 9.78
C VAL A 156 9.72 -11.67 8.70
N ASN A 157 9.45 -12.94 8.97
CA ASN A 157 9.65 -14.02 8.01
C ASN A 157 8.36 -14.20 7.22
N TYR A 158 8.42 -14.07 5.90
CA TYR A 158 7.28 -14.34 5.03
C TYR A 158 7.50 -15.66 4.31
N ASN A 159 6.76 -16.69 4.71
CA ASN A 159 6.87 -18.03 4.14
C ASN A 159 5.64 -18.29 3.28
N VAL A 160 5.82 -18.66 2.03
CA VAL A 160 4.71 -19.16 1.22
C VAL A 160 4.78 -20.68 1.30
N PRO A 161 3.73 -21.37 1.79
CA PRO A 161 3.75 -22.82 1.81
C PRO A 161 3.99 -23.29 0.38
N THR A 162 4.99 -24.14 0.19
CA THR A 162 5.17 -24.81 -1.10
C THR A 162 3.93 -25.68 -1.25
N THR A 163 2.99 -25.25 -2.09
CA THR A 163 1.93 -26.14 -2.55
C THR A 163 2.68 -27.27 -3.24
N THR A 164 2.84 -28.39 -2.54
CA THR A 164 3.20 -29.64 -3.18
C THR A 164 2.00 -29.91 -4.07
N ILE A 165 2.09 -29.46 -5.32
CA ILE A 165 1.19 -29.91 -6.35
C ILE A 165 1.49 -31.40 -6.41
N GLU A 166 0.67 -32.22 -5.75
CA GLU A 166 0.57 -33.61 -6.14
C GLU A 166 0.27 -33.54 -7.63
N THR A 167 1.30 -33.83 -8.43
CA THR A 167 1.10 -34.14 -9.81
C THR A 167 0.31 -35.44 -9.75
N THR A 168 -1.02 -35.34 -9.71
CA THR A 168 -1.89 -36.41 -10.17
C THR A 168 -1.47 -36.62 -11.62
N THR A 169 -0.49 -37.49 -11.76
CA THR A 169 -0.10 -38.10 -13.00
C THR A 169 -1.35 -38.87 -13.37
N PHE A 170 -2.24 -38.26 -14.15
CA PHE A 170 -3.24 -39.02 -14.85
C PHE A 170 -2.43 -40.00 -15.68
N LEU A 171 -2.38 -41.25 -15.22
CA LEU A 171 -1.91 -42.35 -16.03
C LEU A 171 -2.88 -42.38 -17.19
N SER A 172 -2.48 -41.73 -18.29
CA SER A 172 -3.11 -41.91 -19.58
C SER A 172 -2.86 -43.36 -19.96
N THR A 173 -3.72 -44.25 -19.49
CA THR A 173 -4.05 -45.45 -20.26
C THR A 173 -4.73 -44.92 -21.52
N THR A 174 -3.92 -44.63 -22.53
CA THR A 174 -4.39 -44.42 -23.90
C THR A 174 -4.92 -45.74 -24.42
N THR A 175 -6.14 -46.11 -24.01
CA THR A 175 -7.07 -46.60 -25.01
C THR A 175 -7.54 -45.37 -25.75
N GLU A 176 -6.74 -44.98 -26.74
CA GLU A 176 -7.10 -44.03 -27.79
C GLU A 176 -8.38 -44.55 -28.45
N GLN A 177 -9.52 -44.17 -27.90
CA GLN A 177 -10.78 -44.35 -28.59
C GLN A 177 -10.84 -43.23 -29.62
N ASP A 178 -10.14 -43.48 -30.72
CA ASP A 178 -10.13 -42.70 -31.94
C ASP A 178 -11.58 -42.39 -32.31
N ILE A 179 -12.02 -41.16 -32.02
CA ILE A 179 -13.42 -40.72 -32.17
C ILE A 179 -13.85 -40.87 -33.63
N TRP A 180 -12.89 -40.81 -34.55
CA TRP A 180 -13.08 -41.08 -35.97
C TRP A 180 -13.35 -42.54 -36.30
N LYS A 181 -13.10 -43.49 -35.40
CA LYS A 181 -13.45 -44.93 -35.56
C LYS A 181 -14.76 -45.31 -34.87
N ASN A 182 -15.40 -44.38 -34.15
CA ASN A 182 -16.69 -44.65 -33.54
C ASN A 182 -17.76 -44.74 -34.63
N VAL A 183 -18.28 -45.95 -34.85
CA VAL A 183 -19.27 -46.27 -35.88
C VAL A 183 -20.56 -45.45 -35.72
N ALA A 184 -20.96 -45.15 -34.49
CA ALA A 184 -22.13 -44.31 -34.21
C ALA A 184 -21.85 -42.83 -34.56
N PHE A 185 -20.64 -42.34 -34.29
CA PHE A 185 -20.22 -40.98 -34.65
C PHE A 185 -20.08 -40.83 -36.18
N GLN A 186 -19.41 -41.77 -36.85
CA GLN A 186 -19.30 -41.76 -38.31
C GLN A 186 -20.66 -41.84 -39.02
N ALA A 187 -21.58 -42.69 -38.53
CA ALA A 187 -22.91 -42.81 -39.12
C ALA A 187 -23.76 -41.53 -38.93
N THR A 188 -23.72 -40.92 -37.75
CA THR A 188 -24.46 -39.68 -37.48
C THR A 188 -23.87 -38.47 -38.22
N PHE A 189 -22.55 -38.36 -38.27
CA PHE A 189 -21.88 -37.29 -39.02
C PHE A 189 -22.09 -37.42 -40.54
N GLY A 190 -21.96 -38.64 -41.08
CA GLY A 190 -22.16 -38.91 -42.50
C GLY A 190 -23.60 -38.65 -42.96
N THR A 191 -24.61 -39.04 -42.17
CA THR A 191 -26.01 -38.76 -42.46
C THR A 191 -26.32 -37.26 -42.45
N LEU A 192 -25.77 -36.51 -41.50
CA LEU A 192 -25.94 -35.06 -41.42
C LEU A 192 -25.37 -34.34 -42.66
N ILE A 193 -24.15 -34.69 -43.09
CA ILE A 193 -23.52 -34.10 -44.28
C ILE A 193 -24.31 -34.44 -45.55
N THR A 194 -24.83 -35.67 -45.65
CA THR A 194 -25.64 -36.09 -46.80
C THR A 194 -26.96 -35.30 -46.88
N LEU A 195 -27.62 -35.09 -45.74
CA LEU A 195 -28.86 -34.29 -45.68
C LEU A 195 -28.62 -32.83 -46.07
N ILE A 196 -27.52 -32.23 -45.60
CA ILE A 196 -27.13 -30.87 -45.98
C ILE A 196 -26.84 -30.80 -47.48
N GLY A 197 -26.12 -31.77 -48.04
CA GLY A 197 -25.81 -31.83 -49.47
C GLY A 197 -27.06 -31.93 -50.34
N VAL A 198 -27.99 -32.82 -50.02
CA VAL A 198 -29.27 -32.96 -50.74
C VAL A 198 -30.12 -31.70 -50.59
N GLY A 199 -30.15 -31.09 -49.40
CA GLY A 199 -30.84 -29.82 -49.16
C GLY A 199 -30.29 -28.68 -50.03
N LEU A 200 -28.97 -28.59 -50.18
CA LEU A 200 -28.34 -27.57 -51.03
C LEU A 200 -28.61 -27.83 -52.52
N VAL A 201 -28.53 -29.08 -52.99
CA VAL A 201 -28.79 -29.42 -54.39
C VAL A 201 -30.24 -29.14 -54.77
N THR A 202 -31.19 -29.49 -53.90
CA THR A 202 -32.62 -29.18 -54.11
C THR A 202 -32.88 -27.69 -54.12
N LEU A 203 -32.29 -26.94 -53.18
CA LEU A 203 -32.38 -25.47 -53.14
C LEU A 203 -31.84 -24.83 -54.43
N ILE A 204 -30.66 -25.24 -54.89
CA ILE A 204 -30.05 -24.74 -56.12
C ILE A 204 -30.93 -25.08 -57.33
N GLY A 205 -31.46 -26.31 -57.39
CA GLY A 205 -32.40 -26.73 -58.44
C GLY A 205 -33.67 -25.88 -58.47
N SER A 206 -34.26 -25.59 -57.30
CA SER A 206 -35.43 -24.72 -57.18
C SER A 206 -35.13 -23.29 -57.62
N ILE A 207 -33.96 -22.76 -57.26
CA ILE A 207 -33.50 -21.44 -57.74
C ILE A 207 -33.42 -21.46 -59.27
N ILE A 208 -32.73 -22.44 -59.87
CA ILE A 208 -32.58 -22.53 -61.34
C ILE A 208 -33.96 -22.67 -62.04
N ALA A 209 -34.88 -23.47 -61.49
CA ALA A 209 -36.23 -23.62 -62.03
C ALA A 209 -37.02 -22.29 -61.97
N CYS A 210 -36.91 -21.56 -60.87
CA CYS A 210 -37.52 -20.24 -60.71
C CYS A 210 -36.93 -19.23 -61.70
N TRP A 211 -35.62 -19.29 -61.95
CA TRP A 211 -34.95 -18.48 -62.98
C TRP A 211 -35.46 -18.82 -64.39
N ARG A 212 -35.63 -20.10 -64.74
CA ARG A 212 -36.19 -20.52 -66.04
C ARG A 212 -37.65 -20.08 -66.23
N ALA A 213 -38.49 -20.20 -65.20
CA ALA A 213 -39.88 -19.74 -65.24
C ALA A 213 -39.97 -18.22 -65.48
N LYS A 214 -39.08 -17.45 -64.84
CA LYS A 214 -39.01 -15.98 -64.98
C LYS A 214 -38.51 -15.56 -66.38
N LEU A 215 -37.59 -16.31 -67.00
CA LEU A 215 -37.18 -16.07 -68.39
C LEU A 215 -38.31 -16.36 -69.39
N ASN A 216 -39.07 -17.44 -69.20
CA ASN A 216 -40.22 -17.77 -70.06
C ASN A 216 -41.36 -16.74 -69.94
N TRP A 217 -41.57 -16.17 -68.75
CA TRP A 217 -42.52 -15.06 -68.57
C TRP A 217 -42.10 -13.79 -69.32
N ARG A 218 -40.78 -13.50 -69.37
CA ARG A 218 -40.25 -12.33 -70.08
C ARG A 218 -40.34 -12.47 -71.60
N SER A 219 -40.20 -13.67 -72.15
CA SER A 219 -40.35 -13.90 -73.60
C SER A 219 -41.81 -13.81 -74.08
N TRP A 220 -42.79 -14.15 -73.23
CA TRP A 220 -44.21 -13.98 -73.53
C TRP A 220 -44.63 -12.50 -73.52
N ARG A 221 -44.15 -11.71 -72.54
CA ARG A 221 -44.43 -10.26 -72.47
C ARG A 221 -43.78 -9.48 -73.62
N PHE A 222 -42.59 -9.86 -74.08
CA PHE A 222 -41.94 -9.19 -75.21
C PHE A 222 -42.64 -9.44 -76.55
N ARG A 223 -43.33 -10.57 -76.75
CA ARG A 223 -44.13 -10.80 -77.97
C ARG A 223 -45.45 -10.03 -78.01
N GLN A 224 -45.99 -9.63 -76.85
CA GLN A 224 -47.19 -8.80 -76.75
C GLN A 224 -46.90 -7.29 -76.87
N LEU A 225 -45.67 -6.84 -76.58
CA LEU A 225 -45.31 -5.42 -76.48
C LEU A 225 -44.58 -4.82 -77.71
N VAL A 226 -44.43 -5.57 -78.81
CA VAL A 226 -43.86 -5.03 -80.09
C VAL A 226 -44.95 -4.48 -81.04
N LYS A 227 -46.23 -4.58 -80.68
CA LYS A 227 -47.32 -3.86 -81.35
C LYS A 227 -47.85 -2.76 -80.43
N GLN A 228 -47.17 -1.61 -80.43
CA GLN A 228 -47.70 -0.25 -80.23
C GLN A 228 -46.64 0.65 -79.60
N THR A 229 -46.09 1.52 -80.43
CA THR A 229 -45.69 2.90 -80.08
C THR A 229 -46.58 3.80 -80.94
N PRO A 230 -46.94 5.04 -80.54
CA PRO A 230 -45.98 5.99 -79.96
C PRO A 230 -46.50 7.00 -78.91
N GLN A 231 -45.49 7.67 -78.31
CA GLN A 231 -45.41 9.06 -77.83
C GLN A 231 -46.41 9.56 -76.78
N ASP A 232 -45.87 10.05 -75.66
CA ASP A 232 -45.87 11.51 -75.44
C ASP A 232 -44.94 12.00 -74.32
N VAL A 233 -44.50 13.23 -74.54
CA VAL A 233 -43.49 14.03 -73.84
C VAL A 233 -44.16 14.86 -72.73
N MET A 234 -43.53 15.05 -71.56
CA MET A 234 -43.69 16.27 -70.76
C MET A 234 -42.49 16.49 -69.80
N PRO A 235 -42.13 17.76 -69.47
CA PRO A 235 -40.82 18.13 -68.90
C PRO A 235 -40.81 18.30 -67.37
N TYR A 236 -39.60 18.17 -66.81
CA TYR A 236 -39.27 18.27 -65.38
C TYR A 236 -39.06 19.74 -64.94
N ARG A 237 -39.73 20.15 -63.85
CA ARG A 237 -39.49 21.44 -63.14
C ARG A 237 -38.53 21.25 -61.97
N PRO A 238 -37.57 22.17 -61.73
CA PRO A 238 -36.71 22.12 -60.55
C PRO A 238 -37.33 22.88 -59.35
N PRO A 239 -37.12 22.43 -58.10
CA PRO A 239 -37.53 23.18 -56.91
C PRO A 239 -36.46 24.16 -56.39
N THR A 240 -36.97 25.23 -55.81
CA THR A 240 -36.36 26.48 -55.32
C THR A 240 -35.61 26.34 -53.99
N ARG A 241 -34.56 27.16 -53.83
CA ARG A 241 -33.69 27.27 -52.63
C ARG A 241 -34.42 27.87 -51.41
N ARG A 242 -34.08 27.37 -50.22
CA ARG A 242 -34.39 27.98 -48.91
C ARG A 242 -33.11 28.61 -48.32
N PRO A 243 -33.16 29.78 -47.67
CA PRO A 243 -32.00 30.41 -47.02
C PRO A 243 -31.81 29.89 -45.57
N LEU A 244 -30.54 29.78 -45.14
CA LEU A 244 -30.13 29.42 -43.78
C LEU A 244 -29.86 30.68 -42.93
N PRO A 245 -30.09 30.64 -41.60
CA PRO A 245 -29.79 31.71 -40.64
C PRO A 245 -28.30 31.72 -40.19
N PRO A 246 -27.84 32.77 -39.47
CA PRO A 246 -26.46 33.25 -39.52
C PRO A 246 -25.48 32.55 -38.55
N VAL A 247 -24.21 32.67 -38.92
CA VAL A 247 -23.01 32.13 -38.26
C VAL A 247 -22.71 32.89 -36.96
N GLU A 248 -22.63 32.16 -35.85
CA GLU A 248 -22.17 32.65 -34.56
C GLU A 248 -20.64 32.46 -34.46
N GLN A 249 -19.93 33.56 -34.24
CA GLN A 249 -18.48 33.59 -34.01
C GLN A 249 -18.15 33.22 -32.55
N GLY A 250 -17.09 32.42 -32.38
CA GLY A 250 -16.23 32.52 -31.20
C GLY A 250 -16.10 31.25 -30.36
N ARG A 251 -15.02 30.49 -30.58
CA ARG A 251 -14.19 29.99 -29.47
C ARG A 251 -12.79 29.64 -29.97
N THR A 252 -11.81 30.42 -29.54
CA THR A 252 -10.38 30.15 -29.69
C THR A 252 -9.99 28.94 -28.85
N ILE A 253 -9.22 28.03 -29.45
CA ILE A 253 -8.67 26.84 -28.79
C ILE A 253 -7.27 27.22 -28.31
N ASN A 254 -7.06 27.10 -27.00
CA ASN A 254 -5.77 27.25 -26.32
C ASN A 254 -5.03 25.89 -26.34
N PRO A 255 -3.83 25.76 -26.93
CA PRO A 255 -3.01 24.58 -26.75
C PRO A 255 -1.89 24.88 -25.76
N ASN A 256 -1.99 24.36 -24.53
CA ASN A 256 -0.86 24.24 -23.61
C ASN A 256 -1.15 23.16 -22.56
N TRP A 257 -0.84 21.91 -22.91
CA TRP A 257 -0.64 20.83 -21.95
C TRP A 257 0.51 19.95 -22.45
N GLU A 258 1.74 20.41 -22.22
CA GLU A 258 2.92 19.56 -22.23
C GLU A 258 3.71 19.76 -20.94
N ASN A 259 3.89 18.64 -20.23
CA ASN A 259 5.08 18.29 -19.44
C ASN A 259 5.35 19.07 -18.15
N LEU A 260 4.66 18.65 -17.07
CA LEU A 260 5.20 18.69 -15.71
C LEU A 260 6.02 17.42 -15.46
N ALA A 261 7.34 17.52 -15.66
CA ALA A 261 8.30 16.57 -15.14
C ALA A 261 9.55 17.31 -14.65
N TRP A 262 9.77 17.28 -13.34
CA TRP A 262 11.04 17.24 -12.61
C TRP A 262 12.27 17.93 -13.22
N ASN A 263 12.66 19.09 -12.65
CA ASN A 263 14.00 19.26 -12.05
C ASN A 263 14.08 20.57 -11.25
N GLN A 264 14.06 20.49 -9.92
CA GLN A 264 14.59 21.53 -9.04
C GLN A 264 16.02 21.15 -8.67
N THR A 265 16.99 21.67 -9.41
CA THR A 265 18.36 21.90 -8.91
C THR A 265 18.49 23.39 -8.66
N GLY A 266 18.25 23.80 -7.42
CA GLY A 266 18.59 25.11 -6.94
C GLY A 266 20.03 25.10 -6.43
N ASP A 267 20.96 25.54 -7.28
CA ASP A 267 22.28 26.00 -6.85
C ASP A 267 22.21 27.51 -6.66
N ILE A 268 22.36 27.97 -5.41
CA ILE A 268 22.78 29.33 -5.09
C ILE A 268 23.61 29.33 -3.80
N ASN A 269 24.93 29.46 -4.01
CA ASN A 269 25.89 30.37 -3.35
C ASN A 269 26.11 30.40 -1.83
N ASN A 270 27.41 30.28 -1.50
CA ASN A 270 28.26 31.01 -0.51
C ASN A 270 28.96 30.04 0.46
N SER A 271 30.28 29.77 0.35
CA SER A 271 31.43 30.68 0.57
C SER A 271 31.35 31.41 1.91
N ILE A 272 32.18 31.01 2.88
CA ILE A 272 33.12 31.85 3.67
C ILE A 272 33.78 30.97 4.76
N ASP A 273 35.10 30.88 4.66
CA ASP A 273 36.15 30.86 5.68
C ASP A 273 35.94 30.18 7.04
N ASN A 274 36.89 29.30 7.40
CA ASN A 274 37.45 29.32 8.75
C ASN A 274 38.98 29.17 8.68
N VAL A 275 39.63 30.22 9.16
CA VAL A 275 41.05 30.35 9.50
C VAL A 275 41.20 30.08 11.01
N HIS A 276 42.27 29.39 11.39
CA HIS A 276 42.89 29.24 12.72
C HIS A 276 42.07 28.71 13.89
#